data_AF-A0AAU5KSF3-F1
#
_entry.id   AF-A0AAU5KSF3-F1
#
_cell.length_a   1.000
_cell.length_b   1.000
_cell.length_c   1.000
_cell.angle_alpha   90.00
_cell.angle_beta   90.00
_cell.angle_gamma   90.00
#
_symmetry.space_group_name_H-M   'P 1'
#
loop_
_entity.id
_entity.type
_entity.pdbx_description
1 polymer ?
#
loop_
_entity_poly.entity_id
_entity_poly.type
_entity_poly.pdbx_seq_one_letter_code
_entity_poly.pdbx_strand_id
1 'polypeptide(L)'
;MLGHYTPQDHHAALAALPALGLSAKLGGDPVRPLAAELLRLARAGLSARVAAGVEPPHVPACLDPLDDLVETGSTFADRCLRRWRGDLHRDPARYVAAYRV
;
A
#
# COMPACT_ATOMS: atom_id res chain seq x y z
N MET A 1 -19.93 -1.20 -4.70
CA MET A 1 -18.92 -0.66 -5.64
C MET A 1 -18.13 -1.74 -6.38
N LEU A 2 -17.80 -2.90 -5.80
CA LEU A 2 -16.94 -3.91 -6.46
C LEU A 2 -17.64 -4.88 -7.45
N GLY A 3 -18.97 -4.98 -7.44
CA GLY A 3 -19.70 -6.06 -8.13
C GLY A 3 -19.72 -6.02 -9.67
N HIS A 4 -19.10 -5.00 -10.29
CA HIS A 4 -19.07 -4.84 -11.75
C HIS A 4 -17.73 -5.27 -12.37
N TYR A 5 -16.71 -5.58 -11.55
CA TYR A 5 -15.43 -6.07 -12.05
C TYR A 5 -15.50 -7.56 -12.37
N THR A 6 -14.86 -7.95 -13.48
CA THR A 6 -14.75 -9.34 -13.89
C THR A 6 -13.52 -10.02 -13.29
N PRO A 7 -13.46 -11.36 -13.24
CA PRO A 7 -12.23 -12.08 -12.89
C PRO A 7 -11.03 -11.69 -13.78
N GLN A 8 -11.27 -11.40 -15.05
CA GLN A 8 -10.26 -10.96 -16.00
C GLN A 8 -9.70 -9.58 -15.62
N ASP A 9 -10.57 -8.63 -15.24
CA ASP A 9 -10.14 -7.32 -14.74
C ASP A 9 -9.25 -7.47 -13.51
N HIS A 10 -9.63 -8.36 -12.59
CA HIS A 10 -8.87 -8.66 -11.40
C HIS A 10 -7.50 -9.27 -11.72
N HIS A 11 -7.42 -10.25 -12.61
CA HIS A 11 -6.15 -10.85 -13.04
C HIS A 11 -5.24 -9.83 -13.74
N ALA A 12 -5.81 -8.98 -14.60
CA ALA A 12 -5.05 -7.92 -15.27
C ALA A 12 -4.49 -6.90 -14.26
N ALA A 13 -5.29 -6.49 -13.28
CA ALA A 13 -4.84 -5.62 -12.19
C ALA A 13 -3.72 -6.27 -11.37
N LEU A 14 -3.87 -7.54 -10.98
CA LEU A 14 -2.85 -8.29 -10.25
C LEU A 14 -1.53 -8.40 -11.02
N ALA A 15 -1.58 -8.62 -12.32
CA ALA A 15 -0.39 -8.67 -13.16
C ALA A 15 0.31 -7.31 -13.28
N ALA A 16 -0.45 -6.21 -13.27
CA ALA A 16 0.08 -4.85 -13.41
C ALA A 16 0.62 -4.26 -12.10
N LEU A 17 0.06 -4.66 -10.96
CA LEU A 17 0.39 -4.14 -9.63
C LEU A 17 1.89 -4.15 -9.29
N PRO A 18 2.68 -5.22 -9.55
CA PRO A 18 4.11 -5.23 -9.25
C PRO A 18 4.91 -4.13 -9.96
N ALA A 19 4.50 -3.76 -11.17
CA ALA A 19 5.19 -2.74 -11.97
C ALA A 19 4.68 -1.32 -11.72
N LEU A 20 3.37 -1.16 -11.48
CA LEU A 20 2.71 0.15 -11.42
C LEU A 20 2.33 0.60 -10.00
N GLY A 21 2.38 -0.29 -9.01
CA GLY A 21 1.92 0.00 -7.65
C GLY A 21 0.50 0.55 -7.63
N LEU A 22 0.26 1.61 -6.85
CA LEU A 22 -1.06 2.25 -6.75
C LEU A 22 -1.50 3.02 -8.01
N SER A 23 -0.63 3.13 -9.03
CA SER A 23 -1.00 3.68 -10.34
C SER A 23 -1.63 2.62 -11.27
N ALA A 24 -1.70 1.36 -10.84
CA ALA A 24 -2.44 0.31 -11.54
C ALA A 24 -3.94 0.63 -11.64
N LYS A 25 -4.61 -0.08 -12.56
CA LYS A 25 -6.05 0.02 -12.78
C LYS A 25 -6.74 -1.32 -12.62
N LEU A 26 -7.98 -1.29 -12.14
CA LEU A 26 -8.90 -2.42 -12.06
C LEU A 26 -10.11 -2.11 -12.94
N GLY A 27 -10.30 -2.84 -14.03
CA GLY A 27 -11.41 -2.57 -14.96
C GLY A 27 -11.42 -1.15 -15.56
N GLY A 28 -10.25 -0.49 -15.64
CA GLY A 28 -10.11 0.90 -16.10
C GLY A 28 -10.10 1.94 -14.98
N ASP A 29 -10.58 1.59 -13.78
CA ASP A 29 -10.60 2.48 -12.62
C ASP A 29 -9.27 2.47 -11.88
N PRO A 30 -8.82 3.61 -11.31
CA PRO A 30 -7.59 3.64 -10.52
C PRO A 30 -7.71 2.78 -9.25
N VAL A 31 -6.68 2.00 -8.95
CA VAL A 31 -6.64 1.15 -7.73
C VAL A 31 -6.51 2.00 -6.45
N ARG A 32 -5.89 3.18 -6.53
CA ARG A 32 -5.61 4.01 -5.36
C ARG A 32 -6.85 4.42 -4.55
N PRO A 33 -7.95 4.95 -5.14
CA PRO A 33 -9.19 5.20 -4.40
C PRO A 33 -9.78 3.95 -3.74
N LEU A 34 -9.70 2.80 -4.41
CA LEU A 34 -10.13 1.53 -3.81
C LEU A 34 -9.27 1.17 -2.60
N ALA A 35 -7.95 1.32 -2.69
CA ALA A 35 -7.04 1.08 -1.56
C ALA A 35 -7.37 1.98 -0.35
N ALA A 36 -7.68 3.27 -0.59
CA ALA A 36 -8.08 4.20 0.47
C ALA A 36 -9.38 3.75 1.16
N GLU A 37 -10.38 3.31 0.40
CA GLU A 37 -11.64 2.81 0.96
C GLU A 37 -11.46 1.50 1.73
N LEU A 38 -10.63 0.59 1.21
CA LEU A 38 -10.29 -0.65 1.92
C LEU A 38 -9.54 -0.38 3.23
N LEU A 39 -8.63 0.59 3.24
CA LEU A 39 -7.92 1.01 4.45
C LEU A 39 -8.89 1.58 5.50
N ARG A 40 -9.84 2.41 5.07
CA ARG A 40 -10.91 2.95 5.93
C ARG A 40 -11.75 1.83 6.54
N LEU A 41 -12.18 0.85 5.73
CA LEU A 41 -12.96 -0.31 6.19
C LEU A 41 -12.15 -1.20 7.15
N ALA A 42 -10.88 -1.46 6.85
CA ALA A 42 -9.99 -2.22 7.71
C ALA A 42 -9.84 -1.54 9.09
N ARG A 43 -9.61 -0.23 9.11
CA ARG A 43 -9.51 0.55 10.36
C ARG A 43 -10.80 0.47 11.19
N ALA A 44 -11.96 0.67 10.55
CA ALA A 44 -13.25 0.54 11.23
C ALA A 44 -13.45 -0.86 11.82
N GLY A 45 -13.11 -1.91 11.07
CA GLY A 45 -13.17 -3.30 11.54
C GLY A 45 -12.24 -3.58 12.73
N LEU A 46 -10.99 -3.13 12.67
CA LEU A 46 -10.04 -3.28 13.78
C LEU A 46 -10.49 -2.51 15.02
N SER A 47 -10.96 -1.27 14.87
CA SER A 47 -11.51 -0.49 16.00
C SER A 47 -12.71 -1.17 16.65
N ALA A 48 -13.61 -1.78 15.86
CA ALA A 48 -14.73 -2.53 16.39
C ALA A 48 -14.27 -3.79 17.19
N ARG A 49 -13.23 -4.48 16.70
CA ARG A 49 -12.64 -5.63 17.41
C ARG A 49 -11.97 -5.23 18.72
N VAL A 50 -11.28 -4.08 18.74
CA VAL A 50 -10.74 -3.50 19.98
C VAL A 50 -11.87 -3.19 20.97
N ALA A 51 -12.94 -2.54 20.51
CA ALA A 51 -14.09 -2.23 21.35
C ALA A 51 -14.79 -3.50 21.91
N ALA A 52 -14.76 -4.59 21.14
CA ALA A 52 -15.26 -5.90 21.57
C ALA A 52 -14.29 -6.68 22.48
N GLY A 53 -13.09 -6.14 22.78
CA GLY A 53 -12.08 -6.80 23.61
C GLY A 53 -11.38 -7.98 22.94
N VAL A 54 -11.50 -8.12 21.61
CA VAL A 54 -10.91 -9.22 20.83
C VAL A 54 -9.48 -8.89 20.39
N GLU A 55 -9.14 -7.61 20.28
CA GLU A 55 -7.82 -7.13 19.85
C GLU A 55 -7.23 -6.12 20.84
N PRO A 56 -5.89 -6.08 21.01
CA PRO A 56 -5.22 -5.04 21.78
C PRO A 56 -5.45 -3.63 21.21
N PRO A 57 -5.45 -2.58 22.05
CA PRO A 57 -5.71 -1.20 21.61
C PRO A 57 -4.76 -0.64 20.55
N HIS A 58 -3.54 -1.19 20.42
CA HIS A 58 -2.54 -0.72 19.47
C HIS A 58 -2.72 -1.30 18.06
N VAL A 59 -3.56 -2.32 17.87
CA VAL A 59 -3.70 -3.03 16.58
C VAL A 59 -4.10 -2.11 15.42
N PRO A 60 -5.02 -1.13 15.57
CA PRO A 60 -5.33 -0.21 14.49
C PRO A 60 -4.13 0.63 14.03
N ALA A 61 -3.16 0.91 14.90
CA ALA A 61 -1.96 1.70 14.56
C ALA A 61 -1.01 0.96 13.61
N CYS A 62 -1.14 -0.37 13.48
CA CYS A 62 -0.41 -1.14 12.47
C CYS A 62 -0.75 -0.70 11.03
N LEU A 63 -1.88 0.00 10.83
CA LEU A 63 -2.31 0.52 9.54
C LEU A 63 -1.74 1.89 9.20
N ASP A 64 -1.20 2.63 10.18
CA ASP A 64 -0.75 4.02 9.99
C ASP A 64 0.32 4.19 8.88
N PRO A 65 1.27 3.26 8.67
CA PRO A 65 2.21 3.36 7.55
C PRO A 65 1.56 3.32 6.16
N LEU A 66 0.30 2.88 6.06
CA LEU A 66 -0.45 2.82 4.80
C LEU A 66 -1.14 4.14 4.46
N ASP A 67 -1.36 5.03 5.43
CA ASP A 67 -2.05 6.32 5.21
C ASP A 67 -1.24 7.19 4.22
N ASP A 68 0.06 7.34 4.46
CA ASP A 68 0.98 8.06 3.55
C ASP A 68 1.01 7.42 2.14
N LEU A 69 0.88 6.09 2.06
CA LEU A 69 0.89 5.37 0.80
C LEU A 69 -0.36 5.69 -0.04
N VAL A 70 -1.55 5.71 0.58
CA VAL A 70 -2.80 6.08 -0.11
C VAL A 70 -2.92 7.59 -0.34
N GLU A 71 -2.30 8.42 0.48
CA GLU A 71 -2.29 9.89 0.34
C GLU A 71 -1.32 10.37 -0.75
N THR A 72 -0.18 9.73 -0.90
CA THR A 72 0.83 10.13 -1.91
C THR A 72 0.72 9.30 -3.19
N GLY A 73 0.20 8.08 -3.10
CA GLY A 73 0.34 7.07 -4.16
C GLY A 73 1.74 6.50 -4.29
N SER A 74 2.69 6.94 -3.45
CA SER A 74 4.09 6.50 -3.48
C SER A 74 4.27 5.30 -2.57
N THR A 75 4.62 4.16 -3.16
CA THR A 75 4.93 2.94 -2.41
C THR A 75 6.28 3.04 -1.71
N PHE A 76 6.56 2.09 -0.82
CA PHE A 76 7.92 1.90 -0.29
C PHE A 76 8.93 1.61 -1.40
N ALA A 77 8.53 0.86 -2.44
CA ALA A 77 9.38 0.60 -3.60
C ALA A 77 9.71 1.91 -4.35
N ASP A 78 8.74 2.81 -4.54
CA ASP A 78 8.97 4.12 -5.17
C ASP A 78 9.94 4.99 -4.35
N ARG A 79 9.77 4.99 -3.02
CA ARG A 79 10.70 5.69 -2.11
C ARG A 79 12.11 5.11 -2.19
N CYS A 80 12.23 3.79 -2.14
CA CYS A 80 13.51 3.10 -2.28
C CYS A 80 14.16 3.39 -3.63
N LEU A 81 13.42 3.34 -4.74
CA LEU A 81 13.95 3.65 -6.08
C LEU A 81 14.38 5.10 -6.21
N ARG A 82 13.65 6.04 -5.59
CA ARG A 82 14.01 7.46 -5.55
C ARG A 82 15.33 7.67 -4.82
N ARG A 83 15.47 7.08 -3.63
CA ARG A 83 16.72 7.14 -2.85
C ARG A 83 17.87 6.44 -3.56
N TRP A 84 17.61 5.25 -4.11
CA TRP A 84 18.55 4.49 -4.92
C TRP A 84 19.16 5.34 -6.03
N ARG A 85 18.33 6.07 -6.78
CA ARG A 85 18.77 6.95 -7.87
C ARG A 85 19.36 8.29 -7.37
N GLY A 86 18.97 8.73 -6.18
CA GLY A 86 19.37 9.99 -5.55
C GLY A 86 20.56 9.82 -4.59
N ASP A 87 20.30 9.95 -3.29
CA ASP A 87 21.30 10.00 -2.21
C ASP A 87 22.18 8.74 -2.13
N LEU A 88 21.67 7.59 -2.58
CA LEU A 88 22.42 6.34 -2.60
C LEU A 88 23.25 6.15 -3.87
N HIS A 89 23.12 7.01 -4.88
CA HIS A 89 23.91 6.99 -6.13
C HIS A 89 24.05 5.63 -6.81
N ARG A 90 23.02 4.78 -6.73
CA ARG A 90 23.00 3.41 -7.24
C ARG A 90 24.14 2.53 -6.68
N ASP A 91 24.59 2.83 -5.47
CA ASP A 91 25.65 2.11 -4.78
C ASP A 91 25.05 1.15 -3.73
N PRO A 92 25.19 -0.18 -3.91
CA PRO A 92 24.71 -1.17 -2.95
C PRO A 92 25.31 -1.00 -1.55
N ALA A 93 26.57 -0.55 -1.44
CA ALA A 93 27.23 -0.35 -0.15
C ALA A 93 26.56 0.79 0.64
N ARG A 94 26.16 1.86 -0.05
CA ARG A 94 25.40 2.97 0.56
C ARG A 94 24.01 2.53 0.99
N TYR A 95 23.34 1.70 0.19
CA TYR A 95 22.05 1.13 0.57
C TYR A 95 22.17 0.29 1.85
N VAL A 96 23.11 -0.65 1.90
CA VAL A 96 23.34 -1.49 3.08
C VAL A 96 23.70 -0.64 4.30
N ALA A 97 24.58 0.35 4.15
CA ALA A 97 24.95 1.24 5.24
C ALA A 97 23.75 2.03 5.79
N ALA A 98 22.80 2.42 4.94
CA ALA A 98 21.62 3.20 5.33
C ALA A 98 20.51 2.38 6.00
N TYR A 99 20.44 1.06 5.76
CA TYR A 99 19.30 0.23 6.17
C TYR A 99 19.66 -0.99 7.02
N ARG A 100 20.94 -1.27 7.28
CA ARG A 100 21.32 -2.32 8.23
C ARG A 100 20.80 -1.97 9.64
N VAL A 101 20.14 -2.94 10.27
CA VAL A 101 19.68 -2.90 11.67
C VAL A 101 20.70 -3.62 12.55
#